data_AF-A0A3C0RCR1-F1
#
_entry.id   AF-A0A3C0RCR1-F1
#
_cell.length_a   1.000
_cell.length_b   1.000
_cell.length_c   1.000
_cell.angle_alpha   90.00
_cell.angle_beta   90.00
_cell.angle_gamma   90.00
#
_symmetry.space_group_name_H-M   'P 1'
#
loop_
_entity.id
_entity.type
_entity.pdbx_description
1 polymer ?
#
loop_
_entity_poly.entity_id
_entity_poly.type
_entity_poly.pdbx_seq_one_letter_code
_entity_poly.pdbx_strand_id
1 'polypeptide(L)' 'MNNTLTIQEAQTQVDQWIKTVGVRYFSELTNMTILTEEVGELARIMARTYGDQSFKKSDLGKDLA' A
#
# COMPACT_ATOMS: atom_id res chain seq x y z
N MET A 1 17.66 -19.92 12.33
CA MET A 1 16.54 -20.23 11.42
C MET A 1 16.11 -18.91 10.81
N ASN A 2 16.06 -18.79 9.48
CA ASN A 2 15.49 -17.61 8.83
C ASN A 2 13.99 -17.60 9.12
N ASN A 3 13.54 -16.67 9.96
CA ASN A 3 12.13 -16.50 10.29
C ASN A 3 11.46 -15.69 9.17
N THR A 4 11.39 -16.28 7.97
CA THR A 4 10.75 -15.66 6.81
C THR A 4 9.25 -15.70 6.98
N LEU A 5 8.62 -14.53 6.98
CA LEU A 5 7.17 -14.39 7.00
C LEU A 5 6.55 -15.15 5.82
N THR A 6 5.69 -16.11 6.11
CA THR A 6 4.90 -16.79 5.08
C THR A 6 3.71 -15.93 4.65
N ILE A 7 3.20 -16.15 3.44
CA ILE A 7 1.98 -15.47 2.97
C ILE A 7 0.79 -15.73 3.89
N GLN A 8 0.67 -16.95 4.42
CA GLN A 8 -0.42 -17.29 5.32
C GLN A 8 -0.33 -16.53 6.66
N GLU A 9 0.87 -16.41 7.23
CA GLU A 9 1.09 -15.60 8.43
C GLU A 9 0.81 -14.11 8.17
N ALA A 10 1.17 -13.58 7.00
CA ALA A 10 0.86 -12.22 6.61
C ALA A 10 -0.66 -11.99 6.51
N GLN A 11 -1.39 -12.93 5.88
CA GLN A 11 -2.85 -12.88 5.81
C GLN A 11 -3.49 -12.92 7.20
N THR A 12 -3.00 -13.77 8.11
CA THR A 12 -3.49 -13.83 9.49
C THR A 12 -3.26 -12.53 10.25
N GLN A 13 -2.07 -11.92 10.09
CA GLN A 13 -1.77 -10.63 10.74
C GLN A 13 -2.70 -9.51 10.26
N VAL A 14 -2.97 -9.44 8.95
CA VAL A 14 -3.91 -8.47 8.37
C VAL A 14 -5.34 -8.73 8.86
N ASP A 15 -5.80 -9.98 8.84
CA ASP A 15 -7.14 -10.34 9.35
C ASP A 15 -7.33 -9.97 10.82
N GLN A 16 -6.32 -10.26 11.66
CA GLN A 16 -6.36 -9.90 13.06
C GLN A 16 -6.45 -8.38 13.23
N TRP A 17 -5.63 -7.62 12.52
CA TRP A 17 -5.68 -6.15 12.57
C TRP A 17 -7.03 -5.60 12.13
N ILE A 18 -7.62 -6.12 11.05
CA ILE A 18 -8.93 -5.67 10.55
C ILE A 18 -10.02 -5.91 11.60
N LYS A 19 -10.01 -7.08 12.25
CA LYS A 19 -11.01 -7.43 13.27
C LYS A 19 -10.87 -6.67 14.57
N THR A 20 -9.65 -6.27 14.96
CA THR A 20 -9.41 -5.62 16.26
C THR A 20 -9.24 -4.10 16.17
N VAL A 21 -8.71 -3.58 15.07
CA VAL A 21 -8.41 -2.16 14.87
C VAL A 21 -9.21 -1.58 13.71
N GLY A 22 -9.21 -2.26 12.55
CA GLY A 22 -9.89 -1.81 11.33
C GLY A 22 -11.42 -1.89 11.35
N VAL A 23 -12.01 -2.34 12.46
CA VAL A 23 -13.45 -2.55 12.70
C VAL A 23 -14.08 -3.65 11.83
N ARG A 24 -13.85 -3.66 10.50
CA ARG A 24 -14.40 -4.65 9.56
C ARG A 24 -13.70 -4.61 8.20
N TYR A 25 -13.94 -5.65 7.40
CA TYR A 25 -13.64 -5.61 5.97
C TYR A 25 -14.57 -4.62 5.23
N PHE A 26 -14.00 -3.98 4.22
CA PHE A 26 -14.76 -3.25 3.22
C PHE A 26 -15.52 -4.19 2.29
N SER A 27 -16.58 -3.69 1.65
CA SER A 27 -17.20 -4.41 0.52
C SER A 27 -16.22 -4.48 -0.64
N GLU A 28 -16.44 -5.40 -1.56
CA GLU A 28 -15.57 -5.65 -2.71
C GLU A 28 -15.40 -4.38 -3.56
N LEU A 29 -16.47 -3.62 -3.77
CA LEU A 29 -16.41 -2.35 -4.51
C LEU A 29 -15.57 -1.30 -3.78
N THR A 30 -15.76 -1.11 -2.48
CA THR A 30 -14.94 -0.16 -1.70
C THR A 30 -13.48 -0.60 -1.66
N ASN A 31 -13.22 -1.90 -1.50
CA ASN A 31 -11.86 -2.45 -1.51
C ASN A 31 -11.18 -2.27 -2.87
N MET A 32 -11.92 -2.38 -3.98
CA MET A 32 -11.41 -2.10 -5.32
C MET A 32 -11.03 -0.63 -5.51
N THR A 33 -11.87 0.29 -5.02
CA THR A 33 -11.58 1.73 -5.08
C THR A 33 -10.31 2.08 -4.31
N ILE A 34 -10.16 1.57 -3.08
CA ILE A 34 -8.96 1.78 -2.26
C ILE A 34 -7.73 1.18 -2.93
N LEU A 35 -7.82 -0.04 -3.46
CA LEU A 35 -6.73 -0.66 -4.20
C LEU A 35 -6.28 0.21 -5.39
N THR A 36 -7.24 0.81 -6.11
CA THR A 36 -6.95 1.69 -7.25
C THR A 36 -6.26 2.98 -6.81
N GLU A 37 -6.65 3.53 -5.66
CA GLU A 37 -6.02 4.71 -5.05
C GLU A 37 -4.54 4.44 -4.73
N GLU A 38 -4.25 3.36 -4.01
CA GLU A 38 -2.88 2.97 -3.62
C GLU A 38 -2.00 2.66 -4.84
N VAL A 39 -2.56 2.01 -5.87
CA VAL A 39 -1.85 1.78 -7.15
C VAL A 39 -1.55 3.10 -7.86
N GLY A 40 -2.45 4.09 -7.78
CA GLY A 40 -2.22 5.43 -8.31
C GLY A 40 -1.06 6.15 -7.60
N GLU A 41 -0.96 6.00 -6.27
CA GLU A 41 0.17 6.53 -5.50
C GLU A 41 1.49 5.88 -5.89
N LEU A 42 1.51 4.55 -6.00
CA LEU A 42 2.66 3.79 -6.48
C LEU A 42 3.07 4.25 -7.89
N ALA A 43 2.11 4.36 -8.82
CA ALA A 43 2.35 4.80 -10.18
C ALA A 43 2.97 6.20 -10.23
N ARG A 44 2.53 7.12 -9.36
CA ARG A 44 3.11 8.47 -9.23
C ARG A 44 4.58 8.41 -8.82
N ILE A 45 4.94 7.57 -7.85
CA ILE A 45 6.34 7.40 -7.42
C ILE A 45 7.17 6.75 -8.52
N MET A 46 6.65 5.71 -9.17
CA MET A 46 7.33 5.04 -10.28
C MET A 46 7.60 6.00 -11.44
N ALA A 47 6.61 6.80 -11.85
CA ALA A 47 6.74 7.74 -12.96
C ALA A 47 7.79 8.84 -12.69
N ARG A 48 7.98 9.23 -11.43
CA ARG A 48 9.01 10.21 -11.03
C ARG A 48 10.39 9.59 -10.88
N THR A 49 10.45 8.38 -10.32
CA THR A 49 11.72 7.69 -10.01
C THR A 49 12.35 7.11 -11.27
N TYR A 50 11.54 6.52 -12.14
CA TYR A 50 12.01 5.73 -13.28
C TYR A 50 11.47 6.22 -14.63
N GLY A 51 10.53 7.17 -14.63
CA GLY A 51 9.98 7.77 -15.84
C GLY A 51 10.50 9.19 -16.08
N ASP A 52 9.87 9.88 -17.02
CA ASP A 52 10.33 11.20 -17.48
C ASP A 52 9.80 12.37 -16.62
N GLN A 53 9.06 12.10 -15.54
CA GLN A 53 8.57 13.18 -14.66
C GLN A 53 9.68 13.66 -13.72
N SER A 54 9.99 14.96 -13.80
CA SER A 54 10.95 15.55 -12.87
C SER A 54 10.40 15.64 -11.44
N PHE A 55 11.21 15.28 -10.44
CA PHE A 55 10.92 15.61 -9.06
C PHE A 55 10.92 17.13 -8.89
N LYS A 56 9.83 17.69 -8.36
CA LYS A 56 9.87 19.05 -7.80
C LYS A 56 10.77 19.00 -6.58
N LYS A 57 11.59 20.03 -6.34
CA LYS A 57 12.44 20.12 -5.13
C LYS A 57 11.65 19.96 -3.82
N SER A 58 10.36 20.32 -3.83
CA SER A 58 9.42 20.15 -2.72
C SER A 58 9.03 18.70 -2.42
N ASP A 59 9.30 17.78 -3.34
CA ASP A 59 8.87 16.38 -3.28
C ASP A 59 10.03 15.45 -2.91
N LEU A 60 11.23 15.99 -2.72
CA LEU A 60 12.38 15.27 -2.17
C LEU A 60 12.08 14.89 -0.71
N GLY A 61 11.89 13.60 -0.44
CA GLY A 61 11.62 13.07 0.90
C GLY A 61 10.16 12.77 1.23
N LYS A 62 9.24 12.84 0.25
CA LYS A 62 7.88 12.30 0.40
C LYS A 62 7.84 10.87 -0.16
N ASP A 63 8.16 9.90 0.68
CA ASP A 63 7.81 8.50 0.43
C ASP A 63 6.33 8.26 0.77
N LEU A 64 5.79 7.12 0.33
CA LEU A 64 4.41 6.65 0.57
C LEU A 64 3.97 7.02 1.99
N ALA A 65 2.80 7.65 2.11
CA ALA A 65 2.29 8.17 3.38
C ALA A 65 1.98 7.03 4.38
#